data_AF-A0A3C1RUA9-F1
#
_entry.id   AF-A0A3C1RUA9-F1
#
_cell.length_a   1.000
_cell.length_b   1.000
_cell.length_c   1.000
_cell.angle_alpha   90.00
_cell.angle_beta   90.00
_cell.angle_gamma   90.00
#
_symmetry.space_group_name_H-M   'P 1'
#
loop_
_entity.id
_entity.type
_entity.pdbx_description
1 polymer ?
#
loop_
_entity_poly.entity_id
_entity_poly.type
_entity_poly.pdbx_seq_one_letter_code
_entity_poly.pdbx_strand_id
1 'polypeptide(L)'
;MIKRLTWLLLIGLALTLGISNSSLSAPPSTEFKTFAQWCENQNQLGEKTKHTIEMLLKVAETTDCNQANQTLSQIITLDLERNQITDISPLSSLTQLTSLDLTDNQISDISPLSSLT
;
A
#
# COMPACT_ATOMS: atom_id res chain seq x y z
N MET A 1 17.14 11.97 26.95
CA MET A 1 17.71 11.29 25.78
C MET A 1 16.91 11.73 24.56
N ILE A 2 17.47 12.66 23.78
CA ILE A 2 16.85 13.31 22.62
C ILE A 2 17.91 13.24 21.50
N LYS A 3 17.55 12.69 20.33
CA LYS A 3 18.28 12.85 19.07
C LYS A 3 17.23 13.08 17.98
N ARG A 4 16.62 14.26 17.90
CA ARG A 4 17.00 15.43 17.08
C ARG A 4 17.34 15.10 15.62
N LEU A 5 16.32 15.32 14.79
CA LEU A 5 16.31 15.66 13.36
C LEU A 5 17.62 16.25 12.83
N THR A 6 18.09 15.70 11.72
CA THR A 6 18.81 16.46 10.69
C THR A 6 18.13 16.21 9.36
N TRP A 7 17.21 17.11 9.00
CA TRP A 7 16.69 17.23 7.65
C TRP A 7 17.74 17.96 6.82
N LEU A 8 18.35 17.28 5.84
CA LEU A 8 19.13 17.97 4.81
C LEU A 8 18.17 18.35 3.68
N LEU A 9 17.74 19.61 3.71
CA LEU A 9 17.06 20.30 2.62
C LEU A 9 18.03 20.53 1.47
N LEU A 10 17.80 19.85 0.34
CA LEU A 10 18.12 20.38 -0.99
C LEU A 10 16.89 20.15 -1.88
N ILE A 11 15.92 21.06 -1.77
CA ILE A 11 14.84 21.17 -2.75
C ILE A 11 15.42 21.94 -3.93
N GLY A 12 15.68 21.20 -5.02
CA GLY A 12 15.88 21.78 -6.33
C GLY A 12 14.63 22.52 -6.77
N LEU A 13 14.82 23.74 -7.26
CA LEU A 13 13.80 24.60 -7.80
C LEU A 13 13.20 23.97 -9.07
N ALA A 14 11.94 23.55 -9.01
CA ALA A 14 11.12 23.32 -10.21
C ALA A 14 9.84 24.15 -10.08
N LEU A 15 9.83 25.31 -10.74
CA LEU A 15 8.61 26.06 -11.00
C LEU A 15 7.78 25.26 -12.01
N THR A 16 6.69 24.67 -11.54
CA THR A 16 5.52 24.40 -12.39
C THR A 16 4.30 24.99 -11.70
N LEU A 17 3.81 26.11 -12.24
CA LEU A 17 2.44 26.56 -12.02
C LEU A 17 1.53 25.57 -12.77
N GLY A 18 0.68 24.85 -12.04
CA GLY A 18 -0.24 23.88 -12.65
C GLY A 18 -1.13 23.21 -11.62
N ILE A 19 -2.25 23.87 -11.31
CA ILE A 19 -3.54 23.31 -10.87
C ILE A 19 -3.55 21.81 -10.53
N SER A 20 -3.66 21.46 -9.25
CA SER A 20 -4.22 20.16 -8.85
C SER A 20 -5.68 20.38 -8.48
N ASN A 21 -6.56 20.07 -9.42
CA ASN A 21 -7.96 19.81 -9.16
C ASN A 21 -8.07 18.82 -7.99
N SER A 22 -8.79 19.22 -6.95
CA SER A 22 -9.25 18.34 -5.89
C SER A 22 -10.34 17.42 -6.43
N SER A 23 -9.94 16.37 -7.14
CA SER A 23 -10.72 15.16 -7.31
C SER A 23 -9.84 13.99 -6.89
N LEU A 24 -9.99 13.58 -5.63
CA LEU A 24 -9.52 12.27 -5.16
C LEU A 24 -10.38 11.19 -5.83
N SER A 25 -10.20 11.00 -7.14
CA SER A 25 -10.57 9.73 -7.76
C SER A 25 -9.59 8.69 -7.23
N ALA A 26 -10.11 7.58 -6.68
CA ALA A 26 -9.27 6.44 -6.35
C ALA A 26 -8.35 6.14 -7.55
N PRO A 27 -7.04 5.99 -7.35
CA PRO A 27 -6.17 5.64 -8.46
C PRO A 27 -6.73 4.34 -9.06
N PRO A 28 -6.87 4.27 -10.40
CA PRO A 28 -7.30 3.02 -11.02
C PRO A 28 -6.32 1.94 -10.57
N SER A 29 -6.85 0.83 -10.05
CA SER A 29 -6.09 -0.34 -9.56
C SER A 29 -5.15 -0.97 -10.60
N THR A 30 -5.10 -0.42 -11.81
CA THR A 30 -4.26 -0.82 -12.94
C THR A 30 -2.87 -0.18 -12.97
N GLU A 31 -2.57 0.82 -12.13
CA GLU A 31 -1.29 1.56 -12.21
C GLU A 31 -0.15 0.93 -11.39
N PHE A 32 -0.46 0.30 -10.25
CA PHE A 32 0.56 -0.26 -9.35
C PHE A 32 0.63 -1.79 -9.45
N LYS A 33 1.74 -2.29 -10.01
CA LYS A 33 2.01 -3.71 -10.24
C LYS A 33 2.76 -4.39 -9.10
N THR A 34 3.49 -3.63 -8.30
CA THR A 34 4.26 -4.15 -7.16
C THR A 34 3.82 -3.49 -5.87
N PHE A 35 4.04 -4.15 -4.74
CA PHE A 35 3.75 -3.56 -3.44
C PHE A 35 4.60 -2.30 -3.18
N ALA A 36 5.86 -2.28 -3.65
CA ALA A 36 6.72 -1.10 -3.52
C ALA A 36 6.06 0.14 -4.15
N GLN A 37 5.43 -0.01 -5.32
CA GLN A 37 4.73 1.09 -5.99
C GLN A 37 3.54 1.60 -5.18
N TRP A 38 2.75 0.70 -4.57
CA TRP A 38 1.68 1.08 -3.64
C TRP A 38 2.24 1.86 -2.45
N CYS A 39 3.31 1.36 -1.84
CA CYS A 39 3.92 1.93 -0.65
C CYS A 39 4.60 3.28 -0.88
N GLU A 40 5.33 3.45 -1.98
CA GLU A 40 6.05 4.70 -2.30
C GLU A 40 5.10 5.84 -2.69
N ASN A 41 3.89 5.53 -3.18
CA ASN A 41 2.91 6.51 -3.65
C ASN A 41 1.79 6.81 -2.63
N GLN A 42 1.96 6.41 -1.36
CA GLN A 42 0.95 6.57 -0.30
C GLN A 42 0.30 7.95 -0.24
N ASN A 43 1.06 9.03 -0.45
CA ASN A 43 0.54 10.42 -0.39
C ASN A 43 -0.57 10.73 -1.40
N GLN A 44 -0.70 9.94 -2.46
CA GLN A 44 -1.71 10.09 -3.50
C GLN A 44 -2.93 9.18 -3.27
N LEU A 45 -2.89 8.32 -2.24
CA LEU A 45 -3.90 7.30 -1.99
C LEU A 45 -4.91 7.75 -0.94
N GLY A 46 -6.10 7.14 -0.95
CA GLY A 46 -7.10 7.32 0.09
C GLY A 46 -6.71 6.64 1.40
N GLU A 47 -7.25 7.12 2.51
CA GLU A 47 -6.94 6.61 3.86
C GLU A 47 -7.21 5.10 4.02
N LYS A 48 -8.26 4.60 3.36
CA LYS A 48 -8.57 3.16 3.36
C LYS A 48 -7.47 2.32 2.71
N THR A 49 -6.91 2.81 1.60
CA THR A 49 -5.80 2.16 0.89
C THR A 49 -4.52 2.23 1.70
N LYS A 50 -4.23 3.40 2.31
CA LYS A 50 -3.07 3.60 3.19
C LYS A 50 -3.10 2.62 4.36
N HIS A 51 -4.25 2.46 5.00
CA HIS A 51 -4.44 1.52 6.11
C HIS A 51 -4.05 0.08 5.72
N THR A 52 -4.45 -0.39 4.53
CA THR A 52 -4.05 -1.71 4.03
C THR A 52 -2.55 -1.81 3.80
N ILE A 53 -1.92 -0.76 3.27
CA ILE A 53 -0.46 -0.72 3.11
C ILE A 53 0.22 -0.77 4.47
N GLU A 54 -0.28 -0.04 5.48
CA GLU A 54 0.24 -0.10 6.85
C GLU A 54 0.13 -1.50 7.44
N MET A 55 -0.96 -2.22 7.19
CA MET A 55 -1.10 -3.61 7.62
C MET A 55 -0.08 -4.53 6.96
N LEU A 56 0.17 -4.35 5.66
CA LEU A 56 1.16 -5.13 4.92
C LEU A 56 2.61 -4.82 5.33
N LEU A 57 2.91 -3.56 5.67
CA LEU A 57 4.20 -3.18 6.25
C LEU A 57 4.43 -3.82 7.62
N LYS A 58 3.39 -3.94 8.45
CA LYS A 58 3.46 -4.68 9.73
C LYS A 58 3.74 -6.16 9.50
N VAL A 59 3.07 -6.79 8.54
CA VAL A 59 3.31 -8.19 8.16
C VAL A 59 4.75 -8.40 7.69
N ALA A 60 5.29 -7.46 6.91
CA ALA A 60 6.67 -7.51 6.44
C ALA A 60 7.72 -7.08 7.49
N GLU A 61 7.29 -6.66 8.68
CA GLU A 61 8.12 -6.18 9.78
C GLU A 61 9.10 -5.05 9.38
N THR A 62 8.69 -4.19 8.44
CA THR A 62 9.55 -3.11 7.93
C THR A 62 8.73 -1.92 7.45
N THR A 63 9.34 -0.74 7.46
CA THR A 63 8.80 0.48 6.84
C THR A 63 9.44 0.78 5.49
N ASP A 64 10.45 0.00 5.08
CA ASP A 64 11.10 0.16 3.77
C ASP A 64 10.24 -0.53 2.70
N CYS A 65 9.73 0.26 1.75
CA CYS A 65 8.83 -0.23 0.70
C CYS A 65 9.46 -1.32 -0.18
N ASN A 66 10.77 -1.25 -0.43
CA ASN A 66 11.46 -2.21 -1.29
C ASN A 66 11.70 -3.53 -0.55
N GLN A 67 12.09 -3.46 0.73
CA GLN A 67 12.22 -4.64 1.59
C GLN A 67 10.87 -5.32 1.83
N ALA A 68 9.82 -4.53 2.07
CA ALA A 68 8.46 -5.06 2.19
C ALA A 68 8.02 -5.75 0.90
N ASN A 69 8.29 -5.14 -0.26
CA ASN A 69 7.97 -5.76 -1.55
C ASN A 69 8.69 -7.10 -1.76
N GLN A 70 9.98 -7.19 -1.41
CA GLN A 70 10.72 -8.45 -1.50
C GLN A 70 10.10 -9.53 -0.60
N THR A 71 9.78 -9.18 0.64
CA THR A 71 9.17 -10.08 1.61
C THR A 71 7.79 -10.55 1.15
N LEU A 72 6.91 -9.60 0.83
CA LEU A 72 5.52 -9.86 0.45
C LEU A 72 5.39 -10.55 -0.92
N SER A 73 6.36 -10.37 -1.84
CA SER A 73 6.35 -11.07 -3.13
C SER A 73 6.54 -12.58 -3.02
N GLN A 74 6.94 -13.09 -1.85
CA GLN A 74 7.23 -14.50 -1.62
C GLN A 74 6.21 -15.18 -0.69
N ILE A 75 5.27 -14.44 -0.11
CA ILE A 75 4.32 -15.03 0.84
C ILE A 75 3.30 -15.89 0.10
N ILE A 76 3.05 -17.06 0.67
CA ILE A 76 2.10 -18.05 0.14
C ILE A 76 0.78 -18.00 0.93
N THR A 77 0.87 -17.64 2.21
CA THR A 77 -0.25 -17.54 3.14
C THR A 77 -0.19 -16.20 3.83
N LEU A 78 -1.33 -15.51 3.90
CA LEU A 78 -1.47 -14.20 4.54
C LEU A 78 -2.70 -14.19 5.44
N ASP A 79 -2.49 -13.85 6.70
CA ASP A 79 -3.55 -13.60 7.67
C ASP A 79 -3.66 -12.09 7.92
N LEU A 80 -4.84 -11.54 7.61
CA LEU A 80 -5.21 -10.16 7.87
C LEU A 80 -6.54 -10.09 8.63
N GLU A 81 -6.89 -11.12 9.40
CA GLU A 81 -8.09 -11.16 10.23
C GLU A 81 -8.19 -9.94 11.18
N ARG A 82 -9.40 -9.38 11.34
CA ARG A 82 -9.74 -8.34 12.33
C ARG A 82 -8.92 -7.05 12.23
N ASN A 83 -8.52 -6.66 11.03
CA ASN A 83 -7.71 -5.46 10.80
C ASN A 83 -8.49 -4.23 10.33
N GLN A 84 -9.83 -4.26 10.33
CA GLN A 84 -10.67 -3.13 9.88
C GLN A 84 -10.38 -2.68 8.43
N ILE A 85 -9.87 -3.61 7.61
CA ILE A 85 -9.54 -3.34 6.21
C ILE A 85 -10.81 -3.11 5.41
N THR A 86 -10.81 -2.08 4.57
CA THR A 86 -11.93 -1.76 3.67
C THR A 86 -11.53 -1.85 2.20
N ASP A 87 -10.31 -1.44 1.86
CA ASP A 87 -9.79 -1.44 0.48
C ASP A 87 -8.62 -2.41 0.36
N ILE A 88 -8.80 -3.48 -0.41
CA ILE A 88 -7.79 -4.52 -0.61
C ILE A 88 -7.00 -4.38 -1.91
N SER A 89 -7.10 -3.24 -2.61
CA SER A 89 -6.36 -2.99 -3.85
C SER A 89 -4.86 -3.30 -3.77
N PRO A 90 -4.14 -3.00 -2.67
CA PRO A 90 -2.72 -3.36 -2.55
C PRO A 90 -2.41 -4.87 -2.62
N LEU A 91 -3.37 -5.74 -2.27
CA LEU A 91 -3.20 -7.20 -2.31
C LEU A 91 -3.09 -7.75 -3.73
N SER A 92 -3.55 -7.01 -4.74
CA SER A 92 -3.47 -7.42 -6.16
C SER A 92 -2.05 -7.70 -6.66
N SER A 93 -1.03 -7.11 -5.99
CA SER A 93 0.38 -7.31 -6.30
C SER A 93 1.00 -8.57 -5.71
N LEU A 94 0.29 -9.27 -4.81
CA LEU A 94 0.79 -10.44 -4.07
C LEU A 94 0.48 -11.74 -4.83
N THR A 95 1.06 -11.88 -6.02
CA THR A 95 0.71 -12.94 -6.99
C THR A 95 1.07 -14.36 -6.57
N GLN A 96 1.86 -14.52 -5.51
CA GLN A 96 2.23 -15.84 -4.97
C GLN A 96 1.26 -16.35 -3.88
N LEU A 97 0.28 -15.54 -3.48
CA LEU A 97 -0.70 -15.94 -2.47
C LEU A 97 -1.56 -17.10 -2.96
N THR A 98 -1.70 -18.10 -2.09
CA THR A 98 -2.58 -19.27 -2.29
C THR A 98 -3.60 -19.42 -1.16
N SER A 99 -3.37 -18.77 -0.03
CA SER A 99 -4.26 -18.76 1.12
C SER A 99 -4.28 -17.36 1.73
N LEU A 100 -5.48 -16.82 1.92
CA LEU A 100 -5.72 -15.47 2.40
C LEU A 100 -6.88 -15.48 3.38
N ASP A 101 -6.64 -15.07 4.62
CA ASP A 101 -7.69 -14.81 5.59
C ASP A 101 -7.95 -13.31 5.72
N LEU A 102 -9.21 -12.92 5.48
CA LEU A 102 -9.70 -11.56 5.59
C LEU A 102 -10.94 -11.47 6.50
N THR A 103 -11.16 -12.48 7.34
CA THR A 103 -12.30 -12.55 8.27
C THR A 103 -12.34 -11.31 9.18
N ASP A 104 -13.55 -10.89 9.57
CA ASP A 104 -13.78 -9.73 10.44
C ASP A 104 -13.17 -8.39 9.94
N ASN A 105 -13.17 -8.19 8.62
CA ASN A 105 -12.89 -6.90 7.97
C ASN A 105 -14.17 -6.25 7.39
N GLN A 106 -14.04 -5.09 6.75
CA GLN A 106 -15.15 -4.28 6.22
C GLN A 106 -15.09 -4.17 4.68
N ILE A 107 -14.79 -5.28 4.03
CA ILE A 107 -14.53 -5.35 2.58
C ILE A 107 -15.84 -5.55 1.83
N SER A 108 -16.11 -4.69 0.85
CA SER A 108 -17.29 -4.80 -0.02
C SER A 108 -16.96 -5.18 -1.46
N ASP A 109 -15.72 -4.96 -1.89
CA ASP A 109 -15.25 -5.26 -3.24
C ASP A 109 -14.04 -6.20 -3.18
N ILE A 110 -14.19 -7.38 -3.78
CA ILE A 110 -13.17 -8.42 -3.85
C ILE A 110 -12.52 -8.53 -5.23
N SER A 111 -12.89 -7.65 -6.19
CA SER A 111 -12.32 -7.65 -7.54
C SER A 111 -10.78 -7.54 -7.59
N PRO A 112 -10.07 -6.89 -6.63
CA PRO A 112 -8.61 -6.89 -6.62
C PRO A 112 -7.96 -8.25 -6.43
N LEU A 113 -8.71 -9.26 -5.97
CA LEU A 113 -8.24 -10.64 -5.77
C LEU A 113 -8.50 -11.54 -6.99
N SER A 114 -8.90 -10.97 -8.13
CA SER A 114 -9.21 -11.72 -9.35
C SER A 114 -8.06 -12.55 -9.91
N SER A 115 -6.82 -12.30 -9.47
CA SER A 115 -5.63 -13.09 -9.80
C SER A 115 -5.42 -14.32 -8.90
N LEU A 116 -6.16 -14.45 -7.79
CA LEU A 116 -6.11 -15.62 -6.91
C LEU A 116 -7.02 -16.71 -7.48
N THR A 117 -6.44 -17.80 -7.98
CA THR A 117 -7.14 -18.95 -8.59
C THR A 117 -6.88 -20.25 -7.85
#